data_AF-A0A346NGD8-F1
#
_entry.id   AF-A0A346NGD8-F1
#
_cell.length_a   1.000
_cell.length_b   1.000
_cell.length_c   1.000
_cell.angle_alpha   90.00
_cell.angle_beta   90.00
_cell.angle_gamma   90.00
#
_symmetry.space_group_name_H-M   'P 1'
#
loop_
_entity.id
_entity.type
_entity.pdbx_description
1 polymer ?
#
loop_
_entity_poly.entity_id
_entity_poly.type
_entity_poly.pdbx_seq_one_letter_code
_entity_poly.pdbx_strand_id
1 'polypeptide(L)'
;PRNYQELCNMFNDIFRKAPVYGDLGPPVYMIMAKLMNTRAGFSAFTRQRLNLHFKKLFDTWGLFLSSKDSRNVLVADQFDDRHCGWLNERALSAMVKHYNGRAFDEVFLCDKNAPYYGFNSYDDFFNRRFRNRDIDRPVVGGVNNTTLISAACESLSYNVSYDVQSLDTLVFKGETYSLKHLLNNDPFTPQFEHGS
;
A
#
# COMPACT_ATOMS: atom_id res chain seq x y z
N PRO A 1 -19.70 6.74 -7.28
CA PRO A 1 -20.30 8.07 -7.07
C PRO A 1 -20.92 8.59 -8.38
N ARG A 2 -22.23 8.87 -8.38
CA ARG A 2 -22.93 9.54 -9.50
C ARG A 2 -22.85 11.07 -9.42
N ASN A 3 -22.61 11.62 -8.22
CA ASN A 3 -22.47 13.05 -7.96
C ASN A 3 -21.52 13.28 -6.76
N TYR A 4 -21.21 14.55 -6.47
CA TYR A 4 -20.27 14.90 -5.40
C TYR A 4 -20.80 14.53 -4.00
N GLN A 5 -22.12 14.61 -3.76
CA GLN A 5 -22.70 14.25 -2.47
C GLN A 5 -22.52 12.76 -2.18
N GLU A 6 -22.76 11.91 -3.19
CA GLU A 6 -22.49 10.48 -3.10
C GLU A 6 -21.00 10.22 -2.84
N LEU A 7 -20.10 10.94 -3.52
CA LEU A 7 -18.65 10.84 -3.26
C LEU A 7 -18.30 11.18 -1.81
N CYS A 8 -18.81 12.30 -1.29
CA CYS A 8 -18.58 12.72 0.10
C CYS A 8 -19.14 11.71 1.09
N ASN A 9 -20.33 11.15 0.84
CA ASN A 9 -20.92 10.12 1.71
C ASN A 9 -20.08 8.84 1.72
N MET A 10 -19.57 8.40 0.57
CA MET A 10 -18.70 7.22 0.50
C MET A 10 -17.35 7.46 1.19
N PHE A 11 -16.76 8.65 1.05
CA PHE A 11 -15.56 9.02 1.80
C PHE A 11 -15.82 9.05 3.30
N ASN A 12 -16.96 9.58 3.72
CA ASN A 12 -17.35 9.61 5.13
C ASN A 12 -17.49 8.18 5.71
N ASP A 13 -17.91 7.21 4.90
CA ASP A 13 -17.95 5.80 5.29
C ASP A 13 -16.54 5.18 5.39
N ILE A 14 -15.69 5.40 4.38
CA ILE A 14 -14.35 4.80 4.31
C ILE A 14 -13.40 5.34 5.38
N PHE A 15 -13.31 6.67 5.51
CA PHE A 15 -12.29 7.30 6.37
C PHE A 15 -12.56 7.13 7.88
N ARG A 16 -13.57 6.34 8.25
CA ARG A 16 -13.92 5.98 9.64
C ARG A 16 -13.76 4.49 9.93
N LYS A 17 -13.25 3.71 8.98
CA LYS A 17 -13.13 2.26 9.07
C LYS A 17 -11.73 1.81 8.73
N ALA A 18 -11.30 0.73 9.38
CA ALA A 18 -10.10 0.02 8.99
C ALA A 18 -10.45 -0.93 7.82
N PRO A 19 -9.54 -1.16 6.87
CA PRO A 19 -9.75 -2.13 5.80
C PRO A 19 -9.87 -3.56 6.34
N VAL A 20 -10.85 -4.32 5.85
CA VAL A 20 -11.01 -5.76 6.12
C VAL A 20 -10.27 -6.60 5.08
N TYR A 21 -9.96 -7.86 5.39
CA TYR A 21 -9.32 -8.77 4.43
C TYR A 21 -10.34 -9.29 3.41
N GLY A 22 -10.03 -9.24 2.12
CA GLY A 22 -10.88 -9.75 1.04
C GLY A 22 -10.43 -9.33 -0.36
N ASP A 23 -11.31 -9.54 -1.35
CA ASP A 23 -10.99 -9.44 -2.77
C ASP A 23 -10.87 -8.00 -3.31
N LEU A 24 -11.29 -7.01 -2.52
CA LEU A 24 -11.30 -5.61 -2.95
C LEU A 24 -10.01 -4.90 -2.55
N GLY A 25 -9.37 -4.24 -3.53
CA GLY A 25 -8.24 -3.35 -3.30
C GLY A 25 -8.58 -2.18 -2.37
N PRO A 26 -7.62 -1.29 -2.08
CA PRO A 26 -7.79 -0.21 -1.11
C PRO A 26 -9.12 0.55 -1.32
N PRO A 27 -10.00 0.66 -0.30
CA PRO A 27 -11.36 1.17 -0.47
C PRO A 27 -11.45 2.53 -1.17
N VAL A 28 -10.48 3.43 -0.91
CA VAL A 28 -10.39 4.74 -1.57
C VAL A 28 -10.15 4.59 -3.08
N TYR A 29 -9.24 3.69 -3.48
CA TYR A 29 -8.93 3.45 -4.89
C TYR A 29 -10.16 2.96 -5.66
N MET A 30 -10.97 2.06 -5.06
CA MET A 30 -12.16 1.52 -5.71
C MET A 30 -13.20 2.59 -6.09
N ILE A 31 -13.26 3.69 -5.34
CA ILE A 31 -14.09 4.85 -5.67
C ILE A 31 -13.39 5.73 -6.69
N MET A 32 -12.12 6.00 -6.44
CA MET A 32 -11.34 7.00 -7.17
C MET A 32 -11.01 6.57 -8.59
N ALA A 33 -10.76 5.29 -8.84
CA ALA A 33 -10.39 4.77 -10.16
C ALA A 33 -11.42 5.18 -11.24
N LYS A 34 -12.71 5.18 -10.89
CA LYS A 34 -13.79 5.61 -11.80
C LYS A 34 -13.71 7.09 -12.16
N LEU A 35 -13.26 7.93 -11.22
CA LEU A 35 -13.17 9.38 -11.40
C LEU A 35 -11.87 9.78 -12.09
N MET A 36 -10.75 9.19 -11.66
CA MET A 36 -9.41 9.52 -12.15
C MET A 36 -9.24 9.23 -13.64
N ASN A 37 -9.95 8.24 -14.17
CA ASN A 37 -9.91 7.87 -15.60
C ASN A 37 -10.77 8.79 -16.50
N THR A 38 -11.08 10.01 -16.07
CA THR A 38 -11.87 10.99 -16.85
C THR A 38 -11.12 12.32 -16.98
N ARG A 39 -11.34 13.06 -18.08
CA ARG A 39 -10.74 14.41 -18.26
C ARG A 39 -11.11 15.38 -17.13
N ALA A 40 -12.36 15.31 -16.66
CA ALA A 40 -12.83 16.12 -15.54
C ALA A 40 -12.11 15.73 -14.23
N GLY A 41 -11.95 14.43 -13.98
CA GLY A 41 -11.16 13.93 -12.84
C GLY A 41 -9.72 14.39 -12.88
N PHE A 42 -9.05 14.26 -14.04
CA PHE A 42 -7.69 14.78 -14.23
C PHE A 42 -7.59 16.27 -13.89
N SER A 43 -8.50 17.10 -14.42
CA SER A 43 -8.54 18.54 -14.14
C SER A 43 -8.81 18.84 -12.66
N ALA A 44 -9.62 18.03 -11.98
CA ALA A 44 -9.93 18.20 -10.56
C ALA A 44 -8.75 17.81 -9.67
N PHE A 45 -8.17 16.62 -9.86
CA PHE A 45 -7.09 16.07 -9.01
C PHE A 45 -5.72 16.71 -9.25
N THR A 46 -5.57 17.52 -10.30
CA THR A 46 -4.40 18.40 -10.48
C THR A 46 -4.56 19.75 -9.75
N ARG A 47 -5.74 20.06 -9.16
CA ARG A 47 -5.92 21.29 -8.38
C ARG A 47 -5.33 21.13 -6.98
N GLN A 48 -4.32 21.95 -6.69
CA GLN A 48 -3.68 22.01 -5.37
C GLN A 48 -4.69 22.19 -4.22
N ARG A 49 -5.70 23.04 -4.39
CA ARG A 49 -6.75 23.26 -3.36
C ARG A 49 -7.50 21.96 -3.03
N LEU A 50 -7.84 21.15 -4.03
CA LEU A 50 -8.49 19.86 -3.80
C LEU A 50 -7.54 18.89 -3.09
N ASN A 51 -6.29 18.82 -3.53
CA ASN A 51 -5.27 17.96 -2.93
C ASN A 51 -4.99 18.30 -1.45
N LEU A 52 -5.08 19.57 -1.06
CA LEU A 52 -5.00 19.98 0.35
C LEU A 52 -6.14 19.41 1.20
N HIS A 53 -7.35 19.32 0.66
CA HIS A 53 -8.48 18.69 1.37
C HIS A 53 -8.33 17.17 1.45
N PHE A 54 -7.88 16.52 0.37
CA PHE A 54 -7.55 15.10 0.40
C PHE A 54 -6.47 14.79 1.44
N LYS A 55 -5.41 15.61 1.51
CA LYS A 55 -4.39 15.48 2.54
C LYS A 55 -5.00 15.48 3.95
N LYS A 56 -5.89 16.44 4.26
CA LYS A 56 -6.56 16.48 5.57
C LYS A 56 -7.40 15.23 5.86
N LEU A 57 -8.10 14.69 4.85
CA LEU A 57 -8.86 13.45 4.98
C LEU A 57 -7.94 12.26 5.26
N PHE A 58 -6.85 12.12 4.51
CA PHE A 58 -5.86 11.05 4.71
C PHE A 58 -5.13 11.18 6.04
N ASP A 59 -4.75 12.39 6.46
CA ASP A 59 -4.13 12.64 7.77
C ASP A 59 -5.09 12.19 8.89
N THR A 60 -6.38 12.54 8.78
CA THR A 60 -7.39 12.14 9.78
C THR A 60 -7.60 10.61 9.80
N TRP A 61 -7.65 9.98 8.62
CA TRP A 61 -7.78 8.52 8.54
C TRP A 61 -6.54 7.82 9.08
N GLY A 62 -5.34 8.33 8.80
CA GLY A 62 -4.08 7.82 9.35
C GLY A 62 -4.07 7.88 10.88
N LEU A 63 -4.54 8.98 11.47
CA LEU A 63 -4.71 9.06 12.93
C LEU A 63 -5.64 7.98 13.48
N PHE A 64 -6.77 7.72 12.80
CA PHE A 64 -7.67 6.63 13.17
C PHE A 64 -7.02 5.26 13.00
N LEU A 65 -6.37 4.98 11.87
CA LEU A 65 -5.73 3.70 11.58
C LEU A 65 -4.57 3.38 12.52
N SER A 66 -3.90 4.41 13.02
CA SER A 66 -2.86 4.31 14.06
C SER A 66 -3.41 4.21 15.50
N SER A 67 -4.73 4.33 15.70
CA SER A 67 -5.37 4.25 17.02
C SER A 67 -5.78 2.81 17.40
N LYS A 68 -6.12 2.59 18.67
CA LYS A 68 -6.64 1.31 19.15
C LYS A 68 -8.00 0.93 18.57
N ASP A 69 -8.78 1.90 18.10
CA ASP A 69 -10.14 1.68 17.60
C ASP A 69 -10.14 1.01 16.22
N SER A 70 -9.03 1.12 15.47
CA SER A 70 -8.88 0.48 14.16
C SER A 70 -8.62 -1.04 14.24
N ARG A 71 -8.42 -1.60 15.45
CA ARG A 71 -8.18 -3.03 15.65
C ARG A 71 -9.43 -3.90 15.46
N ASN A 72 -10.60 -3.30 15.27
CA ASN A 72 -11.87 -4.02 15.08
C ASN A 72 -11.87 -4.97 13.88
N VAL A 73 -10.94 -4.82 12.94
CA VAL A 73 -10.73 -5.74 11.80
C VAL A 73 -9.66 -6.81 12.06
N LEU A 74 -8.90 -6.72 13.15
CA LEU A 74 -7.88 -7.69 13.55
C LEU A 74 -8.50 -8.84 14.36
N VAL A 75 -9.52 -9.47 13.78
CA VAL A 75 -10.33 -10.51 14.42
C VAL A 75 -10.39 -11.76 13.55
N ALA A 76 -10.89 -12.86 14.10
CA ALA A 76 -11.03 -14.13 13.38
C ALA A 76 -12.35 -14.26 12.62
N ASP A 77 -13.28 -13.33 12.82
CA ASP A 77 -14.64 -13.36 12.31
C ASP A 77 -14.71 -13.30 10.78
N GLN A 78 -15.73 -13.96 10.23
CA GLN A 78 -16.18 -13.76 8.85
C GLN A 78 -17.20 -12.61 8.84
N PHE A 79 -17.06 -11.65 7.93
CA PHE A 79 -18.00 -10.53 7.81
C PHE A 79 -19.07 -10.76 6.74
N ASP A 80 -18.66 -11.31 5.59
CA ASP A 80 -19.55 -11.74 4.50
C ASP A 80 -18.84 -12.80 3.63
N ASP A 81 -19.44 -13.30 2.54
CA ASP A 81 -18.86 -14.34 1.69
C ASP A 81 -17.45 -14.03 1.12
N ARG A 82 -17.09 -12.74 1.04
CA ARG A 82 -15.83 -12.26 0.44
C ARG A 82 -14.90 -11.61 1.45
N HIS A 83 -15.41 -11.14 2.59
CA HIS A 83 -14.63 -10.40 3.58
C HIS A 83 -14.57 -11.08 4.94
N CYS A 84 -13.37 -11.09 5.54
CA CYS A 84 -13.15 -11.55 6.91
C CYS A 84 -12.15 -10.65 7.64
N GLY A 85 -12.00 -10.86 8.95
CA GLY A 85 -10.96 -10.22 9.74
C GLY A 85 -9.57 -10.74 9.37
N TRP A 86 -8.55 -9.94 9.69
CA TRP A 86 -7.16 -10.25 9.34
C TRP A 86 -6.55 -11.42 10.13
N LEU A 87 -7.17 -11.83 11.24
CA LEU A 87 -6.78 -13.00 12.02
C LEU A 87 -7.66 -14.23 11.71
N ASN A 88 -8.53 -14.14 10.71
CA ASN A 88 -9.25 -15.30 10.19
C ASN A 88 -8.25 -16.26 9.50
N GLU A 89 -8.52 -17.56 9.58
CA GLU A 89 -7.65 -18.60 9.03
C GLU A 89 -7.32 -18.38 7.55
N ARG A 90 -8.28 -17.90 6.75
CA ARG A 90 -8.08 -17.56 5.33
C ARG A 90 -7.04 -16.46 5.16
N ALA A 91 -7.15 -15.39 5.94
CA ALA A 91 -6.24 -14.24 5.88
C ALA A 91 -4.83 -14.63 6.36
N LEU A 92 -4.74 -15.34 7.50
CA LEU A 92 -3.48 -15.83 8.06
C LEU A 92 -2.75 -16.73 7.06
N SER A 93 -3.45 -17.73 6.50
CA SER A 93 -2.89 -18.65 5.51
C SER A 93 -2.36 -17.94 4.27
N ALA A 94 -3.09 -16.93 3.77
CA ALA A 94 -2.63 -16.14 2.64
C ALA A 94 -1.38 -15.32 2.96
N MET A 95 -1.31 -14.72 4.15
CA MET A 95 -0.16 -13.91 4.57
C MET A 95 1.12 -14.73 4.78
N VAL A 96 1.02 -16.02 5.12
CA VAL A 96 2.17 -16.90 5.34
C VAL A 96 2.46 -17.88 4.19
N LYS A 97 1.68 -17.82 3.09
CA LYS A 97 1.76 -18.76 1.96
C LYS A 97 3.18 -19.00 1.42
N HIS A 98 4.03 -17.98 1.46
CA HIS A 98 5.40 -18.01 0.93
C HIS A 98 6.49 -18.22 1.99
N TYR A 99 6.13 -18.62 3.21
CA TYR A 99 7.08 -18.82 4.32
C TYR A 99 7.22 -20.31 4.73
N ASN A 100 7.24 -21.21 3.74
CA ASN A 100 7.57 -22.64 3.93
C ASN A 100 6.73 -23.34 5.01
N GLY A 101 5.44 -23.01 5.11
CA GLY A 101 4.52 -23.63 6.08
C GLY A 101 4.63 -23.12 7.52
N ARG A 102 5.45 -22.09 7.78
CA ARG A 102 5.53 -21.45 9.09
C ARG A 102 4.23 -20.73 9.44
N ALA A 103 3.87 -20.76 10.72
CA ALA A 103 2.73 -20.04 11.26
C ALA A 103 2.99 -18.52 11.31
N PHE A 104 1.91 -17.74 11.41
CA PHE A 104 2.00 -16.27 11.40
C PHE A 104 2.87 -15.72 12.54
N ASP A 105 2.73 -16.27 13.75
CA ASP A 105 3.51 -15.89 14.92
C ASP A 105 4.95 -16.36 14.89
N GLU A 106 5.31 -17.29 14.00
CA GLU A 106 6.70 -17.67 13.76
C GLU A 106 7.40 -16.70 12.82
N VAL A 107 6.69 -16.15 11.83
CA VAL A 107 7.22 -15.21 10.80
C VAL A 107 7.23 -13.77 11.30
N PHE A 108 6.15 -13.32 11.92
CA PHE A 108 5.97 -11.94 12.35
C PHE A 108 6.10 -11.80 13.86
N LEU A 109 6.60 -10.65 14.30
CA LEU A 109 6.71 -10.28 15.70
C LEU A 109 5.31 -9.96 16.24
N CYS A 110 4.69 -10.93 16.91
CA CYS A 110 3.39 -10.78 17.57
C CYS A 110 3.24 -11.79 18.73
N ASP A 111 2.15 -11.67 19.50
CA ASP A 111 1.77 -12.63 20.55
C ASP A 111 0.36 -13.16 20.27
N LYS A 112 0.26 -14.39 19.75
CA LYS A 112 -1.02 -15.00 19.38
C LYS A 112 -2.01 -15.18 20.54
N ASN A 113 -1.51 -15.15 21.79
CA ASN A 113 -2.35 -15.30 22.98
C ASN A 113 -2.88 -13.96 23.50
N ALA A 114 -2.32 -12.84 23.04
CA ALA A 114 -2.80 -11.52 23.38
C ALA A 114 -4.00 -11.11 22.49
N PRO A 115 -4.91 -10.26 22.98
CA PRO A 115 -5.93 -9.65 22.14
C PRO A 115 -5.32 -8.99 20.90
N TYR A 116 -5.94 -9.21 19.74
CA TYR A 116 -5.47 -8.68 18.44
C TYR A 116 -4.02 -9.07 18.12
N TYR A 117 -3.56 -10.21 18.62
CA TYR A 117 -2.17 -10.69 18.52
C TYR A 117 -1.12 -9.73 19.11
N GLY A 118 -1.53 -8.84 20.01
CA GLY A 118 -0.66 -7.84 20.63
C GLY A 118 -0.44 -6.58 19.79
N PHE A 119 -1.06 -6.45 18.60
CA PHE A 119 -0.97 -5.24 17.80
C PHE A 119 -1.76 -4.08 18.42
N ASN A 120 -1.17 -2.89 18.39
CA ASN A 120 -1.76 -1.69 18.99
C ASN A 120 -2.79 -1.01 18.10
N SER A 121 -2.71 -1.22 16.79
CA SER A 121 -3.56 -0.59 15.78
C SER A 121 -3.53 -1.39 14.47
N TYR A 122 -4.41 -1.04 13.53
CA TYR A 122 -4.34 -1.55 12.16
C TYR A 122 -3.00 -1.23 11.50
N ASP A 123 -2.47 -0.01 11.67
CA ASP A 123 -1.18 0.38 11.07
C ASP A 123 0.00 -0.39 11.66
N ASP A 124 -0.03 -0.70 12.96
CA ASP A 124 0.97 -1.55 13.63
C ASP A 124 0.96 -2.98 13.05
N PHE A 125 -0.23 -3.52 12.79
CA PHE A 125 -0.39 -4.79 12.09
C PHE A 125 0.05 -4.72 10.61
N PHE A 126 -0.37 -3.69 9.87
CA PHE A 126 -0.08 -3.59 8.43
C PHE A 126 1.42 -3.42 8.18
N ASN A 127 2.10 -2.68 9.06
CA ASN A 127 3.55 -2.49 9.08
C ASN A 127 4.28 -3.45 10.04
N ARG A 128 3.65 -4.58 10.42
CA ARG A 128 4.22 -5.58 11.32
C ARG A 128 5.64 -5.97 10.92
N ARG A 129 6.47 -6.20 11.93
CA ARG A 129 7.89 -6.54 11.75
C ARG A 129 8.07 -8.05 11.62
N PHE A 130 9.08 -8.47 10.88
CA PHE A 130 9.55 -9.85 10.92
C PHE A 130 10.09 -10.17 12.31
N ARG A 131 9.83 -11.39 12.79
CA ARG A 131 10.42 -11.90 14.02
C ARG A 131 11.91 -12.15 13.83
N ASN A 132 12.31 -12.71 12.69
CA ASN A 132 13.70 -12.92 12.34
C ASN A 132 13.98 -12.40 10.93
N ARG A 133 14.41 -11.14 10.85
CA ARG A 133 14.70 -10.48 9.56
C ARG A 133 15.78 -11.20 8.77
N ASP A 134 16.77 -11.81 9.41
CA ASP A 134 17.88 -12.45 8.68
C ASP A 134 17.46 -13.79 8.04
N ILE A 135 16.40 -14.43 8.55
CA ILE A 135 15.78 -15.61 7.94
C ILE A 135 14.76 -15.19 6.86
N ASP A 136 13.90 -14.24 7.21
CA ASP A 136 12.76 -13.89 6.36
C ASP A 136 13.14 -12.91 5.23
N ARG A 137 14.17 -12.09 5.43
CA ARG A 137 14.73 -11.14 4.45
C ARG A 137 16.27 -11.12 4.50
N PRO A 138 16.93 -12.23 4.11
CA PRO A 138 18.38 -12.28 4.07
C PRO A 138 18.94 -11.29 3.06
N VAL A 139 19.99 -10.56 3.45
CA VAL A 139 20.72 -9.65 2.56
C VAL A 139 21.96 -10.36 2.03
N VAL A 140 21.95 -10.68 0.74
CA VAL A 140 23.09 -11.34 0.07
C VAL A 140 24.32 -10.44 0.16
N GLY A 141 25.45 -11.00 0.61
CA GLY A 141 26.69 -10.25 0.82
C GLY A 141 26.71 -9.37 2.07
N GLY A 142 25.63 -9.34 2.85
CA GLY A 142 25.50 -8.55 4.07
C GLY A 142 25.23 -7.07 3.81
N VAL A 143 24.67 -6.39 4.81
CA VAL A 143 24.22 -4.99 4.71
C VAL A 143 25.32 -3.98 4.42
N ASN A 144 26.59 -4.35 4.62
CA ASN A 144 27.75 -3.48 4.38
C ASN A 144 28.31 -3.61 2.97
N ASN A 145 27.90 -4.62 2.19
CA ASN A 145 28.39 -4.79 0.83
C ASN A 145 27.62 -3.89 -0.13
N THR A 146 28.25 -2.78 -0.53
CA THR A 146 27.65 -1.79 -1.44
C THR A 146 27.82 -2.15 -2.93
N THR A 147 28.36 -3.33 -3.25
CA THR A 147 28.54 -3.78 -4.64
C THR A 147 27.36 -4.60 -5.17
N LEU A 148 26.44 -5.02 -4.28
CA LEU A 148 25.25 -5.80 -4.62
C LEU A 148 23.99 -4.99 -4.38
N ILE A 149 23.11 -4.93 -5.38
CA ILE A 149 21.79 -4.30 -5.29
C ILE A 149 20.75 -5.41 -5.18
N SER A 150 20.07 -5.48 -4.03
CA SER A 150 18.96 -6.43 -3.81
C SER A 150 17.61 -5.78 -4.13
N ALA A 151 16.56 -6.61 -4.26
CA ALA A 151 15.20 -6.11 -4.33
C ALA A 151 14.86 -5.25 -3.09
N ALA A 152 14.16 -4.14 -3.29
CA ALA A 152 13.79 -3.21 -2.22
C ALA A 152 12.62 -3.72 -1.36
N CYS A 153 11.77 -4.57 -1.93
CA CYS A 153 10.58 -5.12 -1.26
C CYS A 153 10.11 -6.43 -1.93
N GLU A 154 9.14 -7.08 -1.31
CA GLU A 154 8.43 -8.23 -1.87
C GLU A 154 7.61 -7.79 -3.08
N SER A 155 8.17 -8.03 -4.26
CA SER A 155 7.61 -7.54 -5.51
C SER A 155 7.94 -8.48 -6.67
N LEU A 156 7.23 -8.28 -7.77
CA LEU A 156 7.59 -8.85 -9.07
C LEU A 156 8.22 -7.73 -9.90
N SER A 157 9.32 -8.04 -10.59
CA SER A 157 9.89 -7.11 -11.56
C SER A 157 8.95 -6.99 -12.76
N TYR A 158 8.59 -5.77 -13.12
CA TYR A 158 7.67 -5.50 -14.22
C TYR A 158 8.41 -5.19 -15.52
N ASN A 159 9.32 -4.22 -15.48
CA ASN A 159 10.09 -3.78 -16.64
C ASN A 159 11.42 -3.18 -16.18
N VAL A 160 12.42 -3.22 -17.06
CA VAL A 160 13.70 -2.52 -16.91
C VAL A 160 13.98 -1.77 -18.20
N SER A 161 14.48 -0.55 -18.09
CA SER A 161 14.91 0.26 -19.23
C SER A 161 16.36 0.68 -18.99
N TYR A 162 17.04 1.09 -20.05
CA TYR A 162 18.43 1.49 -19.99
C TYR A 162 18.61 2.70 -20.90
N ASP A 163 19.62 3.52 -20.60
CA ASP A 163 19.92 4.74 -21.34
C ASP A 163 18.73 5.71 -21.43
N VAL A 164 17.96 5.80 -20.34
CA VAL A 164 16.70 6.55 -20.32
C VAL A 164 16.94 8.05 -20.51
N GLN A 165 16.23 8.68 -21.44
CA GLN A 165 16.23 10.13 -21.67
C GLN A 165 15.10 10.84 -20.91
N SER A 166 15.24 12.15 -20.68
CA SER A 166 14.27 12.93 -19.88
C SER A 166 12.83 12.91 -20.41
N LEU A 167 12.67 12.82 -21.72
CA LEU A 167 11.39 12.83 -22.44
C LEU A 167 11.04 11.47 -23.06
N ASP A 168 11.77 10.41 -22.74
CA ASP A 168 11.48 9.08 -23.24
C ASP A 168 10.08 8.61 -22.86
N THR A 169 9.48 7.79 -23.72
CA THR A 169 8.19 7.15 -23.45
C THR A 169 8.41 5.89 -22.61
N LEU A 170 8.26 6.05 -21.30
CA LEU A 170 8.26 4.94 -20.33
C LEU A 170 6.83 4.41 -20.16
N VAL A 171 6.63 3.12 -20.39
CA VAL A 171 5.33 2.47 -20.28
C VAL A 171 5.21 1.73 -18.95
N PHE A 172 4.26 2.15 -18.13
CA PHE A 172 3.92 1.51 -16.85
C PHE A 172 2.44 1.15 -16.83
N LYS A 173 2.13 -0.15 -16.77
CA LYS A 173 0.74 -0.65 -16.67
C LYS A 173 -0.18 -0.11 -17.79
N GLY A 174 0.36 0.04 -19.00
CA GLY A 174 -0.36 0.54 -20.17
C GLY A 174 -0.45 2.06 -20.29
N GLU A 175 0.07 2.79 -19.29
CA GLU A 175 0.12 4.26 -19.30
C GLU A 175 1.54 4.74 -19.64
N THR A 176 1.63 5.81 -20.43
CA THR A 176 2.91 6.38 -20.88
C THR A 176 3.27 7.61 -20.07
N TYR A 177 4.49 7.64 -19.56
CA TYR A 177 5.08 8.77 -18.85
C TYR A 177 6.48 9.05 -19.38
N SER A 178 6.95 10.29 -19.22
CA SER A 178 8.37 10.59 -19.36
C SER A 178 9.06 10.69 -18.01
N LEU A 179 10.37 10.43 -17.96
CA LEU A 179 11.18 10.56 -16.74
C LEU A 179 10.98 11.91 -16.04
N LYS A 180 10.99 13.02 -16.80
CA LYS A 180 10.80 14.37 -16.27
C LYS A 180 9.45 14.58 -15.58
N HIS A 181 8.37 14.11 -16.20
CA HIS A 181 7.02 14.19 -15.62
C HIS A 181 6.83 13.22 -14.45
N LEU A 182 7.45 12.02 -14.51
CA LEU A 182 7.43 11.05 -13.42
C LEU A 182 8.06 11.64 -12.15
N LEU A 183 9.16 12.39 -12.31
CA LEU A 183 9.84 13.10 -11.23
C LEU A 183 9.29 14.52 -11.00
N ASN A 184 8.11 14.86 -11.53
CA ASN A 184 7.46 16.16 -11.32
C ASN A 184 8.34 17.39 -11.65
N ASN A 185 9.13 17.31 -12.72
CA ASN A 185 10.10 18.33 -13.14
C ASN A 185 11.14 18.68 -12.05
N ASP A 186 11.47 17.72 -11.17
CA ASP A 186 12.45 17.94 -10.12
C ASP A 186 13.84 18.30 -10.71
N PRO A 187 14.58 19.28 -10.14
CA PRO A 187 15.89 19.68 -10.63
C PRO A 187 16.93 18.56 -10.68
N PHE A 188 16.75 17.49 -9.91
CA PHE A 188 17.62 16.32 -9.92
C PHE A 188 17.30 15.33 -11.05
N THR A 189 16.25 15.55 -11.86
CA THR A 189 15.92 14.69 -13.01
C THR A 189 17.13 14.36 -13.90
N PRO A 190 18.02 15.32 -14.25
CA PRO A 190 19.16 15.03 -15.12
C PRO A 190 20.14 14.00 -14.57
N GLN A 191 20.17 13.75 -13.25
CA GLN A 191 21.06 12.74 -12.66
C GLN A 191 20.66 11.30 -13.02
N PHE A 192 19.43 11.10 -13.48
CA PHE A 192 18.89 9.80 -13.86
C PHE A 192 18.87 9.59 -15.38
N GLU A 193 19.22 10.62 -16.16
CA GLU A 193 19.39 10.48 -17.60
C GLU A 193 20.55 9.54 -17.92
N HIS A 194 20.43 8.76 -18.98
CA HIS A 194 21.37 7.68 -19.35
C HIS A 194 21.49 6.54 -18.32
N GLY A 195 20.62 6.54 -17.30
CA GLY A 195 20.54 5.51 -16.27
C GLY A 195 19.72 4.28 -16.69
N SER A 196 19.46 3.42 -15.70
CA SER A 196 18.62 2.22 -15.79
C SER A 196 17.42 2.27 -14.86
#